data_AF-A0A2N3FLP8-F1
#
_entry.id   AF-A0A2N3FLP8-F1
#
_cell.length_a   1.000
_cell.length_b   1.000
_cell.length_c   1.000
_cell.angle_alpha   90.00
_cell.angle_beta   90.00
_cell.angle_gamma   90.00
#
_symmetry.space_group_name_H-M   'P 1'
#
loop_
_entity.id
_entity.type
_entity.pdbx_description
1 polymer ?
#
loop_
_entity_poly.entity_id
_entity_poly.type
_entity_poly.pdbx_seq_one_letter_code
_entity_poly.pdbx_strand_id
1 'polypeptide(L)'
;MSRLLAQPFPLPDTPKLKAAYDDLYAAASGVATRIGRDPAVLPRPWDPPTCRDATLRQELWDWLDKVVDWFNTEYVWDHTGGAIIPACWPLHPHLVHEIASLADQRRRAGIDLTSNSLEEWHRYTVPDFTERLKQR
;
A
#
# COMPACT_ATOMS: atom_id res chain seq x y z
N MET A 1 -8.04 22.28 -18.97
CA MET A 1 -7.35 21.40 -18.00
C MET A 1 -6.46 20.45 -18.79
N SER A 2 -5.17 20.44 -18.51
CA SER A 2 -4.22 19.48 -19.09
C SER A 2 -4.61 18.07 -18.62
N ARG A 3 -4.80 17.14 -19.54
CA ARG A 3 -5.13 15.74 -19.24
C ARG A 3 -3.90 15.05 -18.64
N LEU A 4 -4.06 14.37 -17.51
CA LEU A 4 -3.03 13.50 -16.96
C LEU A 4 -2.82 12.28 -17.86
N LEU A 5 -1.56 11.82 -17.99
CA LEU A 5 -1.25 10.57 -18.67
C LEU A 5 -1.75 9.35 -17.88
N ALA A 6 -1.68 9.43 -16.54
CA ALA A 6 -2.08 8.44 -15.55
C ALA A 6 -2.34 9.15 -14.21
N GLN A 7 -3.21 8.62 -13.34
CA GLN A 7 -3.37 9.17 -12.00
C GLN A 7 -2.13 8.90 -11.15
N PRO A 8 -1.63 9.89 -10.39
CA PRO A 8 -0.52 9.66 -9.48
C PRO A 8 -0.94 8.71 -8.35
N PHE A 9 -0.05 7.81 -7.96
CA PHE A 9 -0.27 6.93 -6.81
C PHE A 9 -0.42 7.78 -5.53
N PRO A 10 -1.46 7.57 -4.71
CA PRO A 10 -1.64 8.29 -3.45
C PRO A 10 -0.55 7.88 -2.46
N LEU A 11 0.30 8.82 -2.05
CA LEU A 11 1.35 8.56 -1.06
C LEU A 11 0.80 8.64 0.37
N PRO A 12 1.39 7.88 1.32
CA PRO A 12 1.03 7.93 2.74
C PRO A 12 1.65 9.17 3.41
N ASP A 13 1.11 10.35 3.12
CA ASP A 13 1.65 11.65 3.53
C ASP A 13 1.11 12.18 4.87
N THR A 14 0.15 11.47 5.47
CA THR A 14 -0.42 11.84 6.76
C THR A 14 0.60 11.65 7.91
N PRO A 15 0.53 12.45 8.99
CA PRO A 15 1.63 12.55 9.95
C PRO A 15 2.05 11.24 10.63
N LYS A 16 1.11 10.42 11.12
CA LYS A 16 1.44 9.17 11.83
C LYS A 16 1.90 8.08 10.87
N LEU A 17 1.25 7.97 9.72
CA LEU A 17 1.56 6.96 8.72
C LEU A 17 2.93 7.23 8.07
N LYS A 18 3.22 8.50 7.76
CA LYS A 18 4.55 8.92 7.32
C LYS A 18 5.61 8.61 8.39
N ALA A 19 5.35 8.97 9.64
CA ALA A 19 6.30 8.71 10.74
C ALA A 19 6.57 7.20 10.92
N ALA A 20 5.56 6.35 10.79
CA ALA A 20 5.73 4.90 10.83
C ALA A 20 6.70 4.39 9.74
N TYR A 21 6.58 4.91 8.52
CA TYR A 21 7.51 4.58 7.44
C TYR A 21 8.92 5.14 7.67
N ASP A 22 9.03 6.36 8.19
CA ASP A 22 10.32 6.96 8.51
C ASP A 22 11.05 6.17 9.62
N ASP A 23 10.34 5.71 10.65
CA ASP A 23 10.89 4.87 11.73
C ASP A 23 11.40 3.52 11.19
N LEU A 24 10.63 2.88 10.30
CA LEU A 24 11.03 1.63 9.65
C LEU A 24 12.26 1.81 8.75
N TYR A 25 12.34 2.91 8.01
CA TYR A 25 13.50 3.24 7.19
C TYR A 25 14.75 3.53 8.05
N ALA A 26 14.58 4.26 9.14
CA ALA A 26 15.64 4.52 10.10
C ALA A 26 16.17 3.21 10.71
N ALA A 27 15.27 2.30 11.09
CA ALA A 27 15.64 0.97 11.59
C ALA A 27 16.41 0.13 10.54
N ALA A 28 15.94 0.11 9.28
CA ALA A 28 16.54 -0.68 8.22
C ALA A 28 17.92 -0.18 7.76
N SER A 29 18.14 1.14 7.81
CA SER A 29 19.40 1.76 7.35
C SER A 29 20.57 1.63 8.34
N GLY A 30 20.33 1.16 9.57
CA GLY A 30 21.36 1.08 10.62
C GLY A 30 21.86 2.45 11.13
N VAL A 31 21.41 3.56 10.53
CA VAL A 31 21.67 4.94 10.96
C VAL A 31 20.98 5.25 12.30
N ALA A 32 20.10 4.36 12.76
CA ALA A 32 19.34 4.46 13.98
C ALA A 32 20.05 3.88 15.22
N THR A 33 21.05 4.61 15.72
CA THR A 33 21.31 4.67 17.18
C THR A 33 20.31 5.59 17.92
N ARG A 34 19.20 6.00 17.27
CA ARG A 34 18.33 7.10 17.72
C ARG A 34 16.87 6.77 18.05
N ILE A 35 16.33 5.60 17.69
CA ILE A 35 14.90 5.33 17.94
C ILE A 35 14.63 4.92 19.39
N GLY A 36 15.63 4.39 20.12
CA GLY A 36 15.47 3.88 21.49
C GLY A 36 14.37 2.82 21.63
N ARG A 37 13.87 2.28 20.52
CA ARG A 37 12.77 1.32 20.42
C ARG A 37 13.26 0.07 19.69
N ASP A 38 12.77 -1.07 20.17
CA ASP A 38 12.99 -2.36 19.53
C ASP A 38 12.36 -2.38 18.12
N PRO A 39 13.13 -2.63 17.04
CA PRO A 39 12.58 -2.76 15.69
C PRO A 39 11.46 -3.80 15.57
N ALA A 40 11.42 -4.80 16.45
CA ALA A 40 10.36 -5.80 16.46
C ALA A 40 8.96 -5.18 16.71
N VAL A 41 8.90 -4.11 17.51
CA VAL A 41 7.64 -3.47 17.93
C VAL A 41 7.18 -2.33 17.01
N LEU A 42 7.94 -2.01 15.96
CA LEU A 42 7.55 -0.97 15.03
C LEU A 42 6.28 -1.37 14.26
N PRO A 43 5.32 -0.43 14.08
CA PRO A 43 4.16 -0.69 13.26
C PRO A 43 4.60 -0.86 11.80
N ARG A 44 3.99 -1.82 11.12
CA ARG A 44 4.21 -2.16 9.71
C ARG A 44 2.92 -1.89 8.97
N PRO A 45 2.81 -0.80 8.20
CA PRO A 45 1.58 -0.47 7.47
C PRO A 45 1.09 -1.59 6.53
N TRP A 46 2.00 -2.41 6.01
CA TRP A 46 1.69 -3.61 5.20
C TRP A 46 1.19 -4.82 6.03
N ASP A 47 1.25 -4.75 7.36
CA ASP A 47 0.73 -5.74 8.30
C ASP A 47 -0.19 -5.02 9.32
N PRO A 48 -1.44 -4.71 8.94
CA PRO A 48 -2.32 -3.78 9.67
C PRO A 48 -2.50 -4.05 11.18
N PRO A 49 -2.56 -5.30 11.68
CA PRO A 49 -2.65 -5.58 13.13
C PRO A 49 -1.48 -5.04 13.96
N THR A 50 -0.33 -4.76 13.34
CA THR A 50 0.81 -4.14 14.04
C THR A 50 0.60 -2.65 14.31
N CYS A 51 -0.28 -1.99 13.56
CA CYS A 51 -0.64 -0.58 13.76
C CYS A 51 -1.61 -0.45 14.94
N ARG A 52 -1.10 -0.35 16.17
CA ARG A 52 -1.94 -0.33 17.39
C ARG A 52 -2.45 1.05 17.78
N ASP A 53 -1.74 2.11 17.39
CA ASP A 53 -2.15 3.50 17.63
C ASP A 53 -3.44 3.82 16.85
N ALA A 54 -4.43 4.43 17.52
CA ALA A 54 -5.74 4.67 16.93
C ALA A 54 -5.69 5.67 15.76
N THR A 55 -4.87 6.72 15.87
CA THR A 55 -4.68 7.71 14.80
C THR A 55 -3.98 7.08 13.61
N LEU A 56 -2.91 6.30 13.84
CA LEU A 56 -2.24 5.57 12.78
C LEU A 56 -3.19 4.62 12.03
N ARG A 57 -4.08 3.91 12.74
CA ARG A 57 -5.07 3.04 12.11
C ARG A 57 -6.04 3.82 11.23
N GLN A 58 -6.52 4.97 11.70
CA GLN A 58 -7.41 5.81 10.89
C GLN A 58 -6.71 6.30 9.63
N GLU A 59 -5.48 6.83 9.78
CA GLU A 59 -4.68 7.28 8.65
C GLU A 59 -4.38 6.15 7.65
N LEU A 60 -4.12 4.93 8.15
CA LEU A 60 -3.95 3.74 7.31
C LEU A 60 -5.24 3.44 6.54
N TRP A 61 -6.41 3.45 7.19
CA TRP A 61 -7.69 3.25 6.52
C TRP A 61 -7.93 4.26 5.40
N ASP A 62 -7.75 5.55 5.69
CA ASP A 62 -7.96 6.62 4.72
C ASP A 62 -6.99 6.52 3.53
N TRP A 63 -5.76 6.06 3.77
CA TRP A 63 -4.79 5.83 2.71
C TRP A 63 -5.15 4.62 1.85
N LEU A 64 -5.55 3.50 2.47
CA LEU A 64 -5.96 2.30 1.73
C LEU A 64 -7.20 2.55 0.87
N ASP A 65 -8.16 3.36 1.35
CA ASP A 65 -9.32 3.77 0.57
C ASP A 65 -8.92 4.50 -0.72
N LYS A 66 -8.03 5.49 -0.62
CA LYS A 66 -7.46 6.19 -1.78
C LYS A 66 -6.70 5.24 -2.72
N VAL A 67 -5.98 4.26 -2.17
CA VAL A 67 -5.25 3.27 -2.98
C VAL A 67 -6.23 2.38 -3.74
N VAL A 68 -7.34 1.96 -3.12
CA VAL A 68 -8.38 1.17 -3.78
C VAL A 68 -9.03 1.96 -4.90
N ASP A 69 -9.38 3.24 -4.67
CA ASP A 69 -9.93 4.12 -5.71
C ASP A 69 -8.95 4.29 -6.87
N TRP A 70 -7.68 4.56 -6.57
CA TRP A 70 -6.63 4.68 -7.57
C TRP A 70 -6.44 3.37 -8.35
N PHE A 71 -6.38 2.23 -7.66
CA PHE A 71 -6.16 0.92 -8.29
C PHE A 71 -7.32 0.55 -9.21
N ASN A 72 -8.56 0.74 -8.74
CA ASN A 72 -9.74 0.51 -9.55
C ASN A 72 -9.83 1.46 -10.74
N THR A 73 -9.31 2.69 -10.64
CA THR A 73 -9.26 3.64 -11.76
C THR A 73 -8.20 3.25 -12.80
N GLU A 74 -7.02 2.83 -12.37
CA GLU A 74 -5.86 2.64 -13.24
C GLU A 74 -5.73 1.22 -13.81
N TYR A 75 -6.23 0.18 -13.11
CA TYR A 75 -6.01 -1.22 -13.47
C TYR A 75 -7.28 -1.98 -13.87
N VAL A 76 -8.47 -1.45 -13.57
CA VAL A 76 -9.74 -2.08 -13.98
C VAL A 76 -10.23 -1.46 -15.28
N TRP A 77 -10.19 -2.23 -16.37
CA TRP A 77 -10.57 -1.75 -17.71
C TRP A 77 -11.66 -2.58 -18.39
N ASP A 78 -12.02 -3.74 -17.84
CA ASP A 78 -13.02 -4.65 -18.41
C ASP A 78 -14.18 -4.94 -17.43
N HIS A 79 -15.40 -4.76 -17.90
CA HIS A 79 -16.67 -5.04 -17.22
C HIS A 79 -16.98 -6.55 -17.12
N THR A 80 -16.22 -7.39 -17.83
CA THR A 80 -16.39 -8.85 -17.89
C THR A 80 -15.21 -9.67 -17.37
N GLY A 81 -14.07 -9.05 -17.00
CA GLY A 81 -12.83 -9.80 -16.74
C GLY A 81 -11.72 -9.11 -15.94
N GLY A 82 -11.86 -7.83 -15.58
CA GLY A 82 -10.94 -7.15 -14.64
C GLY A 82 -11.40 -7.36 -13.19
N ALA A 83 -10.51 -7.78 -12.29
CA ALA A 83 -10.87 -7.93 -10.89
C ALA A 83 -10.98 -6.55 -10.23
N ILE A 84 -12.21 -6.07 -10.05
CA ILE A 84 -12.49 -4.85 -9.30
C ILE A 84 -12.38 -5.14 -7.81
N ILE A 85 -11.64 -4.33 -7.06
CA ILE A 85 -11.66 -4.40 -5.60
C ILE A 85 -13.07 -3.97 -5.16
N PRO A 86 -13.86 -4.84 -4.50
CA PRO A 86 -15.26 -4.56 -4.22
C PRO A 86 -15.39 -3.49 -3.13
N ALA A 87 -16.46 -2.69 -3.17
CA ALA A 87 -16.72 -1.65 -2.16
C ALA A 87 -16.85 -2.21 -0.73
N CYS A 88 -17.17 -3.50 -0.58
CA CYS A 88 -17.23 -4.19 0.70
C CYS A 88 -15.85 -4.65 1.23
N TRP A 89 -14.74 -4.34 0.54
CA TRP A 89 -13.39 -4.73 0.99
C TRP A 89 -13.07 -4.43 2.46
N PRO A 90 -13.55 -3.33 3.10
CA PRO A 90 -13.28 -3.07 4.51
C PRO A 90 -13.89 -4.12 5.45
N LEU A 91 -14.93 -4.83 5.00
CA LEU A 91 -15.62 -5.88 5.74
C LEU A 91 -14.94 -7.25 5.61
N HIS A 92 -13.89 -7.35 4.80
CA HIS A 92 -13.19 -8.59 4.50
C HIS A 92 -11.73 -8.52 4.98
N PRO A 93 -11.41 -9.02 6.19
CA PRO A 93 -10.08 -8.86 6.78
C PRO A 93 -8.92 -9.32 5.87
N HIS A 94 -9.11 -10.41 5.11
CA HIS A 94 -8.10 -10.89 4.17
C HIS A 94 -7.80 -9.86 3.06
N LEU A 95 -8.81 -9.16 2.53
CA LEU A 95 -8.60 -8.09 1.55
C LEU A 95 -7.86 -6.91 2.18
N VAL A 96 -8.14 -6.55 3.43
CA VAL A 96 -7.40 -5.51 4.15
C VAL A 96 -5.90 -5.84 4.20
N HIS A 97 -5.55 -7.09 4.50
CA HIS A 97 -4.15 -7.54 4.50
C HIS A 97 -3.51 -7.49 3.11
N GLU A 98 -4.20 -7.99 2.09
CA GLU A 98 -3.67 -8.01 0.72
C GLU A 98 -3.52 -6.60 0.14
N ILE A 99 -4.52 -5.72 0.33
CA ILE A 99 -4.49 -4.33 -0.14
C ILE A 99 -3.39 -3.55 0.57
N ALA A 100 -3.19 -3.76 1.88
CA ALA A 100 -2.10 -3.11 2.61
C ALA A 100 -0.71 -3.50 2.07
N SER A 101 -0.54 -4.78 1.71
CA SER A 101 0.71 -5.27 1.11
C SER A 101 0.90 -4.75 -0.31
N LEU A 102 -0.15 -4.75 -1.12
CA LEU A 102 -0.18 -4.19 -2.47
C LEU A 102 0.20 -2.71 -2.47
N ALA A 103 -0.39 -1.93 -1.56
CA ALA A 103 -0.15 -0.50 -1.38
C ALA A 103 1.32 -0.22 -1.03
N ASP A 104 1.89 -0.96 -0.06
CA ASP A 104 3.29 -0.78 0.30
C ASP A 104 4.25 -1.18 -0.82
N GLN A 105 4.00 -2.30 -1.51
CA GLN A 105 4.84 -2.72 -2.64
C GLN A 105 4.83 -1.67 -3.76
N ARG A 106 3.66 -1.11 -4.09
CA ARG A 106 3.55 -0.03 -5.08
C ARG A 106 4.28 1.24 -4.63
N ARG A 107 4.15 1.61 -3.36
CA ARG A 107 4.86 2.75 -2.76
C ARG A 107 6.38 2.55 -2.83
N ARG A 108 6.87 1.37 -2.44
CA ARG A 108 8.29 1.01 -2.48
C ARG A 108 8.84 1.05 -3.91
N ALA A 109 8.10 0.49 -4.86
CA ALA A 109 8.46 0.57 -6.28
C ALA A 109 8.52 2.02 -6.80
N GLY A 110 7.67 2.91 -6.28
CA GLY A 110 7.66 4.33 -6.65
C GLY A 110 8.81 5.17 -6.08
N ILE A 111 9.51 4.68 -5.04
CA ILE A 111 10.68 5.35 -4.46
C ILE A 111 12.01 4.69 -4.86
N ASP A 112 11.95 3.56 -5.57
CA ASP A 112 13.14 2.95 -6.15
C ASP A 112 13.77 3.91 -7.17
N LEU A 113 15.10 3.97 -7.18
CA LEU A 113 15.87 4.78 -8.11
C LEU A 113 15.99 4.13 -9.50
N THR A 114 15.50 2.89 -9.63
CA THR A 114 15.48 2.13 -10.89
C THR A 114 14.06 1.70 -11.25
N SER A 115 13.85 1.34 -12.51
CA SER A 115 12.55 0.84 -12.98
C SER A 115 12.24 -0.60 -12.55
N ASN A 116 13.18 -1.31 -11.95
CA ASN A 116 13.09 -2.76 -11.73
C ASN A 116 11.93 -3.10 -10.78
N SER A 117 11.86 -2.47 -9.61
CA SER A 117 10.76 -2.74 -8.66
C SER A 117 9.38 -2.44 -9.26
N LEU A 118 9.28 -1.46 -10.16
CA LEU A 118 8.03 -1.12 -10.82
C LEU A 118 7.67 -2.11 -11.95
N GLU A 119 8.67 -2.61 -12.68
CA GLU A 119 8.47 -3.72 -13.63
C GLU A 119 8.00 -4.98 -12.91
N GLU A 120 8.66 -5.36 -11.82
CA GLU A 120 8.29 -6.54 -11.01
C GLU A 120 6.87 -6.40 -10.43
N TRP A 121 6.50 -5.20 -9.97
CA TRP A 121 5.17 -4.93 -9.46
C TRP A 121 4.10 -5.11 -10.55
N HIS A 122 4.32 -4.62 -11.76
CA HIS A 122 3.41 -4.82 -12.89
C HIS A 122 3.39 -6.27 -13.40
N ARG A 123 4.54 -6.96 -13.35
CA ARG A 123 4.70 -8.29 -13.91
C ARG A 123 4.16 -9.40 -13.02
N TYR A 124 4.31 -9.25 -11.70
CA TYR A 124 3.98 -10.30 -10.74
C TYR A 124 2.93 -9.85 -9.73
N THR A 125 3.10 -8.68 -9.11
CA THR A 125 2.23 -8.28 -7.99
C THR A 125 0.79 -8.03 -8.43
N VAL A 126 0.59 -7.19 -9.45
CA VAL A 126 -0.76 -6.86 -9.94
C VAL A 126 -1.48 -8.07 -10.51
N PRO A 127 -0.88 -8.89 -11.41
CA PRO A 127 -1.54 -10.09 -11.92
C PRO A 127 -1.91 -11.08 -10.81
N ASP A 128 -0.99 -11.37 -9.88
CA ASP A 128 -1.25 -12.35 -8.82
C ASP A 128 -2.37 -11.89 -7.88
N PHE A 129 -2.39 -10.59 -7.52
CA PHE A 129 -3.48 -10.01 -6.71
C PHE A 129 -4.83 -10.09 -7.45
N THR A 130 -4.84 -9.70 -8.72
CA THR A 130 -6.05 -9.70 -9.56
C THR A 130 -6.60 -11.11 -9.73
N GLU A 131 -5.75 -12.10 -9.97
CA GLU A 131 -6.18 -13.51 -10.11
C GLU A 131 -6.72 -14.08 -8.79
N ARG A 132 -6.08 -13.79 -7.64
CA ARG A 132 -6.63 -14.19 -6.34
C ARG A 132 -7.98 -13.55 -6.05
N LEU A 133 -8.16 -12.30 -6.46
CA LEU A 133 -9.42 -11.57 -6.27
C LEU A 133 -10.57 -12.17 -7.11
N LYS A 134 -10.29 -12.71 -8.31
CA LYS A 134 -11.30 -13.41 -9.15
C LYS A 134 -11.74 -14.77 -8.59
N GLN A 135 -10.90 -15.41 -7.80
CA GLN A 135 -11.15 -16.76 -7.24
C GLN A 135 -11.97 -16.73 -5.94
N ARG A 136 -12.39 -15.55 -5.49
CA ARG A 136 -13.03 -15.31 -4.19
C ARG A 136 -14.44 -14.79 -4.40
#